data_AF-A0A0D2P8V0-F1
#
_entry.id   AF-A0A0D2P8V0-F1
#
_cell.length_a   1.000
_cell.length_b   1.000
_cell.length_c   1.000
_cell.angle_alpha   90.00
_cell.angle_beta   90.00
_cell.angle_gamma   90.00
#
_symmetry.space_group_name_H-M   'P 1'
#
loop_
_entity.id
_entity.type
_entity.pdbx_description
1 polymer ?
#
loop_
_entity_poly.entity_id
_entity_poly.type
_entity_poly.pdbx_seq_one_letter_code
_entity_poly.pdbx_strand_id
1 'polypeptide(L)'
;RVQLASAFIASLLAGKWTGMGETEACGTGTWVHAANINAAPANGMPSQGYWDEGVLDIVGGSREEGRRVRGWLGDVDVSGGARKVGTVARYLVERYGFDSETIVAPFTTDYLASYLSVLPSAGDAVFSFGPMDAVLAPAQHYIPTRLYNLIPHPAQDANEKRKYIAVLTSRNADVPRALVRDMYTKSWSAFDRLVAIVPPGGSIGLDDKLFSFWHLQPDTYPLARVKGIYRFETGVKVTEFRDLRANPRCLLESQLLSFRVKWARLVTSGVLGAARKAGISPTPPPSLTPSQGRTSSVLSSFGLPFDPYDPAPLPTRVLATGAAANFPSVANLVGDVFNAPVYVPVTQIDSAQVVPHRNAPAHGFPSRAALGGAYTARWVWGRDAGVGALGGFEDEARRLLGKRWVASGGAPLRTHVGATGVPSSTGGAPGSGANSGASTPFPLGARSALGSTVFVEEDEDEEIERERRGLGLGGYGALGPGVIGGGAFGGVYADPRGRTQTGSTAETISSGPAPSSAFTTPDLGGFGTPTTPTPLTPVVALATGDAEAQLGLAKVADSDFDSFMAYASIVPEYARLETMVVKGIV
;
A
#
# COMPACT_ATOMS: atom_id res chain seq x y z
N ARG A 1 29.80 13.76 2.57
CA ARG A 1 28.36 13.85 2.86
C ARG A 1 27.80 12.44 2.80
N VAL A 2 26.80 12.14 3.63
CA VAL A 2 26.08 10.85 3.65
C VAL A 2 24.61 11.20 3.42
N GLN A 3 23.97 10.56 2.43
CA GLN A 3 22.57 10.78 2.08
C GLN A 3 21.85 9.46 1.95
N LEU A 4 20.56 9.47 2.29
CA LEU A 4 19.63 8.42 1.91
C LEU A 4 19.40 8.45 0.40
N ALA A 5 18.98 7.33 -0.18
CA ALA A 5 18.76 7.20 -1.63
C ALA A 5 17.76 8.24 -2.16
N SER A 6 16.72 8.56 -1.38
CA SER A 6 15.75 9.62 -1.66
C SER A 6 16.41 10.98 -1.87
N ALA A 7 17.19 11.45 -0.89
CA ALA A 7 17.91 12.73 -0.96
C ALA A 7 19.00 12.71 -2.04
N PHE A 8 19.66 11.58 -2.27
CA PHE A 8 20.64 11.43 -3.34
C PHE A 8 19.99 11.62 -4.72
N ILE A 9 18.86 10.97 -5.00
CA ILE A 9 18.14 11.11 -6.27
C ILE A 9 17.64 12.55 -6.42
N ALA A 10 17.07 13.15 -5.37
CA ALA A 10 16.67 14.56 -5.38
C ALA A 10 17.86 15.49 -5.70
N SER A 11 19.05 15.18 -5.18
CA SER A 11 20.27 15.94 -5.46
C SER A 11 20.73 15.84 -6.90
N LEU A 12 20.62 14.66 -7.52
CA LEU A 12 20.90 14.46 -8.94
C LEU A 12 19.93 15.27 -9.81
N LEU A 13 18.64 15.25 -9.49
CA LEU A 13 17.63 15.97 -10.25
C LEU A 13 17.74 17.49 -10.08
N ALA A 14 18.12 17.97 -8.90
CA ALA A 14 18.27 19.40 -8.63
C ALA A 14 19.67 19.96 -8.98
N GLY A 15 20.65 19.10 -9.26
CA GLY A 15 22.02 19.51 -9.59
C GLY A 15 22.77 20.15 -8.41
N LYS A 16 22.30 19.94 -7.18
CA LYS A 16 22.88 20.45 -5.93
C LYS A 16 22.61 19.47 -4.80
N TRP A 17 23.42 19.52 -3.75
CA TRP A 17 23.15 18.72 -2.55
C TRP A 17 21.84 19.15 -1.88
N THR A 18 20.96 18.18 -1.65
CA THR A 18 19.68 18.40 -0.99
C THR A 18 19.70 17.82 0.43
N GLY A 19 19.06 18.51 1.37
CA GLY A 19 18.82 17.98 2.71
C GLY A 19 17.83 16.82 2.72
N MET A 20 17.72 16.16 3.87
CA MET A 20 16.69 15.15 4.12
C MET A 20 15.54 15.76 4.92
N GLY A 21 14.32 15.27 4.73
CA GLY A 21 13.17 15.64 5.57
C GLY A 21 13.12 14.83 6.87
N GLU A 22 12.28 15.24 7.83
CA GLU A 22 12.09 14.53 9.11
C GLU A 22 11.76 13.04 8.96
N THR A 23 10.98 12.69 7.93
CA THR A 23 10.61 11.30 7.60
C THR A 23 11.83 10.46 7.23
N GLU A 24 12.75 11.03 6.46
CA GLU A 24 13.96 10.34 6.02
C GLU A 24 14.97 10.29 7.19
N ALA A 25 15.11 11.40 7.92
CA ALA A 25 15.96 11.48 9.11
C ALA A 25 15.56 10.44 10.17
N CYS A 26 14.26 10.21 10.41
CA CYS A 26 13.82 9.21 11.38
C CYS A 26 14.21 7.78 10.98
N GLY A 27 14.27 7.49 9.68
CA GLY A 27 14.71 6.19 9.15
C GLY A 27 16.18 5.86 9.45
N THR A 28 17.00 6.84 9.85
CA THR A 28 18.41 6.61 10.22
C THR A 28 18.58 5.99 11.61
N GLY A 29 17.54 6.05 12.46
CA GLY A 29 17.64 5.68 13.87
C GLY A 29 18.45 6.64 14.74
N THR A 30 18.83 7.80 14.21
CA THR A 30 19.65 8.82 14.91
C THR A 30 18.93 10.15 15.14
N TRP A 31 17.65 10.25 14.75
CA TRP A 31 16.85 11.46 14.86
C TRP A 31 15.91 11.41 16.06
N VAL A 32 15.88 12.49 16.85
CA VAL A 32 14.91 12.70 17.93
C VAL A 32 13.74 13.53 17.41
N HIS A 33 12.53 12.98 17.54
CA HIS A 33 11.32 13.68 17.13
C HIS A 33 10.98 14.86 18.07
N ALA A 34 10.50 15.96 17.49
CA ALA A 34 9.97 17.13 18.20
C ALA A 34 8.96 16.76 19.31
N ALA A 35 8.07 15.80 19.04
CA ALA A 35 7.02 15.37 19.97
C ALA A 35 7.51 14.39 21.06
N ASN A 36 8.80 14.08 21.12
CA ASN A 36 9.35 13.26 22.18
C ASN A 36 9.28 14.02 23.51
N ILE A 37 8.62 13.45 24.52
CA ILE A 37 8.47 14.05 25.85
C ILE A 37 9.83 14.27 26.52
N ASN A 38 10.83 13.46 26.17
CA ASN A 38 12.20 13.59 26.67
C ASN A 38 13.06 14.59 25.85
N ALA A 39 12.52 15.16 24.76
CA ALA A 39 13.20 16.26 24.07
C ALA A 39 13.13 17.50 24.97
N ALA A 40 14.26 17.87 25.56
CA ALA A 40 14.32 19.04 26.44
C ALA A 40 13.89 20.30 25.65
N PRO A 41 12.90 21.07 26.12
CA PRO A 41 12.59 22.35 25.50
C PRO A 41 13.76 23.30 25.76
N ALA A 42 14.52 23.62 24.73
CA ALA A 42 15.50 24.69 24.81
C ALA A 42 14.73 26.03 24.92
N ASN A 43 14.85 26.70 26.07
CA ASN A 43 14.45 28.09 26.28
C ASN A 43 12.97 28.44 25.98
N GLY A 44 12.03 27.52 26.24
CA GLY A 44 10.59 27.80 26.11
C GLY A 44 10.07 27.92 24.67
N MET A 45 10.88 27.58 23.67
CA MET A 45 10.43 27.40 22.29
C MET A 45 9.85 25.99 22.08
N PRO A 46 8.88 25.81 21.16
CA PRO A 46 8.41 24.48 20.79
C PRO A 46 9.60 23.62 20.34
N SER A 47 9.73 22.43 20.94
CA SER A 47 10.79 21.48 20.62
C SER A 47 10.77 21.17 19.12
N GLN A 48 11.87 21.47 18.42
CA GLN A 48 12.11 21.03 17.04
C GLN A 48 12.83 19.68 17.10
N GLY A 49 12.63 18.81 16.09
CA GLY A 49 13.43 17.59 16.00
C GLY A 49 14.92 17.91 15.83
N TYR A 50 15.78 17.03 16.31
CA TYR A 50 17.24 17.20 16.25
C TYR A 50 17.98 15.87 16.17
N TRP A 51 19.23 15.89 15.74
CA TRP A 51 20.12 14.73 15.73
C TRP A 51 20.53 14.33 17.14
N ASP A 52 20.40 13.05 17.50
CA ASP A 52 20.84 12.53 18.80
C ASP A 52 22.37 12.45 18.84
N GLU A 53 22.99 13.46 19.46
CA GLU A 53 24.46 13.54 19.58
C GLU A 53 25.05 12.30 20.28
N GLY A 54 24.35 11.70 21.25
CA GLY A 54 24.85 10.51 21.94
C GLY A 54 24.88 9.29 21.02
N VAL A 55 23.84 9.11 20.19
CA VAL A 55 23.82 8.04 19.18
C VAL A 55 24.86 8.32 18.09
N LEU A 56 25.02 9.57 17.66
CA LEU A 56 26.04 9.93 16.67
C LEU A 56 27.46 9.70 17.20
N ASP A 57 27.73 10.00 18.46
CA ASP A 57 29.00 9.74 19.12
C ASP A 57 29.31 8.23 19.16
N ILE A 58 28.29 7.39 19.41
CA ILE A 58 28.41 5.92 19.37
C ILE A 58 28.71 5.45 17.94
N VAL A 59 27.98 5.96 16.93
CA VAL A 59 28.18 5.60 15.52
C VAL A 59 29.56 6.03 15.03
N GLY A 60 30.01 7.23 15.41
CA GLY A 60 31.34 7.73 15.07
C GLY A 60 32.47 7.11 15.89
N GLY A 61 32.17 6.46 17.01
CA GLY A 61 33.16 5.89 17.94
C GLY A 61 33.82 6.90 18.89
N SER A 62 33.53 8.20 18.74
CA SER A 62 33.98 9.28 19.63
C SER A 62 33.14 10.55 19.42
N ARG A 63 33.23 11.49 20.37
CA ARG A 63 32.53 12.79 20.28
C ARG A 63 32.98 13.66 19.09
N GLU A 64 34.25 13.57 18.73
CA GLU A 64 34.83 14.33 17.62
C GLU A 64 34.38 13.76 16.27
N GLU A 65 34.30 12.43 16.17
CA GLU A 65 33.74 11.74 15.01
C GLU A 65 32.23 11.94 14.90
N GLY A 66 31.47 11.89 16.00
CA GLY A 66 30.02 12.13 16.00
C GLY A 66 29.65 13.50 15.40
N ARG A 67 30.39 14.55 15.74
CA ARG A 67 30.24 15.88 15.11
C ARG A 67 30.52 15.86 13.61
N ARG A 68 31.49 15.06 13.14
CA ARG A 68 31.76 14.88 11.71
C ARG A 68 30.63 14.14 11.01
N VAL A 69 30.09 13.08 11.63
CA VAL A 69 28.91 12.36 11.13
C VAL A 69 27.71 13.30 10.97
N ARG A 70 27.42 14.14 11.98
CA ARG A 70 26.41 15.20 11.91
C ARG A 70 26.64 16.11 10.71
N GLY A 71 27.87 16.56 10.52
CA GLY A 71 28.27 17.37 9.35
C GLY A 71 28.06 16.66 8.02
N TRP A 72 28.24 15.34 7.96
CA TRP A 72 27.98 14.56 6.75
C TRP A 72 26.50 14.40 6.45
N LEU A 73 25.66 14.17 7.46
CA LEU A 73 24.20 14.04 7.33
C LEU A 73 23.56 15.39 6.97
N GLY A 74 24.07 16.48 7.54
CA GLY A 74 23.56 17.83 7.29
C GLY A 74 22.27 18.17 8.03
N ASP A 75 21.71 19.32 7.69
CA ASP A 75 20.47 19.82 8.31
C ASP A 75 19.25 19.07 7.77
N VAL A 76 18.23 18.95 8.63
CA VAL A 76 16.98 18.27 8.33
C VAL A 76 15.89 19.31 8.06
N ASP A 77 15.16 19.14 6.97
CA ASP A 77 13.99 19.95 6.67
C ASP A 77 12.80 19.50 7.54
N VAL A 78 12.34 20.41 8.40
CA VAL A 78 11.22 20.19 9.32
C VAL A 78 9.90 20.79 8.84
N SER A 79 9.84 21.27 7.58
CA SER A 79 8.62 21.85 7.02
C SER A 79 7.59 20.82 6.53
N GLY A 80 7.76 19.53 6.86
CA GLY A 80 6.79 18.47 6.55
C GLY A 80 6.69 18.07 5.07
N GLY A 81 7.62 18.49 4.22
CA GLY A 81 7.63 18.12 2.79
C GLY A 81 6.75 18.99 1.88
N ALA A 82 6.16 20.08 2.39
CA ALA A 82 5.30 20.99 1.63
C ALA A 82 6.05 21.96 0.69
N ARG A 83 7.39 22.01 0.76
CA ARG A 83 8.22 22.97 0.01
C ARG A 83 9.04 22.25 -1.06
N LYS A 84 9.26 22.92 -2.19
CA LYS A 84 10.20 22.45 -3.20
C LYS A 84 11.62 22.40 -2.63
N VAL A 85 12.38 21.40 -3.07
CA VAL A 85 13.80 21.24 -2.73
C VAL A 85 14.68 22.13 -3.63
N GLY A 86 14.22 22.38 -4.85
CA GLY A 86 14.87 23.23 -5.83
C GLY A 86 14.14 23.18 -7.17
N THR A 87 14.80 23.65 -8.22
CA THR A 87 14.42 23.44 -9.62
C THR A 87 15.31 22.38 -10.23
N VAL A 88 14.91 21.86 -11.39
CA VAL A 88 15.68 20.84 -12.13
C VAL A 88 17.08 21.36 -12.48
N ALA A 89 18.04 20.44 -12.52
CA ALA A 89 19.40 20.74 -12.90
C ALA A 89 19.47 21.25 -14.33
N ARG A 90 20.34 22.24 -14.58
CA ARG A 90 20.65 22.73 -15.92
C ARG A 90 20.97 21.62 -16.92
N TYR A 91 21.63 20.54 -16.47
CA TYR A 91 21.89 19.37 -17.28
C TYR A 91 20.61 18.71 -17.84
N LEU A 92 19.53 18.63 -17.04
CA LEU A 92 18.26 18.05 -17.48
C LEU A 92 17.52 18.98 -18.45
N VAL A 93 17.62 20.29 -18.24
CA VAL A 93 17.13 21.32 -19.17
C VAL A 93 17.81 21.15 -20.54
N GLU A 94 19.13 21.19 -20.57
CA GLU A 94 19.90 21.15 -21.83
C GLU A 94 19.81 19.79 -22.55
N ARG A 95 19.79 18.68 -21.80
CA ARG A 95 19.83 17.33 -22.40
C ARG A 95 18.45 16.80 -22.76
N TYR A 96 17.43 17.09 -21.94
CA TYR A 96 16.10 16.49 -22.07
C TYR A 96 15.00 17.53 -22.33
N GLY A 97 15.30 18.82 -22.35
CA GLY A 97 14.35 19.88 -22.69
C GLY A 97 13.36 20.21 -21.57
N PHE A 98 13.69 19.93 -20.30
CA PHE A 98 12.88 20.39 -19.18
C PHE A 98 12.85 21.92 -19.12
N ASP A 99 11.73 22.51 -18.73
CA ASP A 99 11.66 23.93 -18.40
C ASP A 99 12.55 24.22 -17.17
N SER A 100 13.29 25.34 -17.19
CA SER A 100 14.23 25.69 -16.12
C SER A 100 13.56 25.99 -14.77
N GLU A 101 12.27 26.33 -14.77
CA GLU A 101 11.46 26.57 -13.59
C GLU A 101 10.77 25.29 -13.08
N THR A 102 10.95 24.15 -13.76
CA THR A 102 10.42 22.86 -13.29
C THR A 102 10.92 22.58 -11.88
N ILE A 103 9.99 22.42 -10.94
CA ILE A 103 10.34 22.19 -9.54
C ILE A 103 10.74 20.74 -9.28
N VAL A 104 11.57 20.54 -8.25
CA VAL A 104 11.89 19.24 -7.67
C VAL A 104 11.26 19.19 -6.29
N ALA A 105 10.24 18.34 -6.12
CA ALA A 105 9.60 18.08 -4.84
C ALA A 105 10.46 17.16 -3.94
N PRO A 106 10.22 17.14 -2.62
CA PRO A 106 10.91 16.24 -1.71
C PRO A 106 10.65 14.77 -2.04
N PHE A 107 11.71 13.97 -2.01
CA PHE A 107 11.64 12.53 -2.22
C PHE A 107 11.39 11.82 -0.88
N THR A 108 10.71 10.68 -0.94
CA THR A 108 10.56 9.77 0.21
C THR A 108 10.73 8.31 -0.22
N THR A 109 10.78 7.41 0.75
CA THR A 109 10.83 5.96 0.50
C THR A 109 9.63 5.44 -0.31
N ASP A 110 9.85 4.36 -1.04
CA ASP A 110 8.90 3.75 -1.95
C ASP A 110 7.59 3.29 -1.28
N TYR A 111 7.66 2.70 -0.09
CA TYR A 111 6.49 2.23 0.64
C TYR A 111 5.67 3.38 1.23
N LEU A 112 6.31 4.48 1.64
CA LEU A 112 5.61 5.69 2.07
C LEU A 112 4.98 6.42 0.88
N ALA A 113 5.68 6.51 -0.25
CA ALA A 113 5.07 7.01 -1.49
C ALA A 113 3.86 6.14 -1.89
N SER A 114 3.96 4.81 -1.77
CA SER A 114 2.83 3.91 -2.02
C SER A 114 1.65 4.18 -1.08
N TYR A 115 1.91 4.44 0.21
CA TYR A 115 0.90 4.86 1.18
C TYR A 115 0.21 6.18 0.78
N LEU A 116 0.98 7.18 0.33
CA LEU A 116 0.42 8.45 -0.14
C LEU A 116 -0.48 8.29 -1.38
N SER A 117 -0.22 7.27 -2.22
CA SER A 117 -1.01 7.03 -3.42
C SER A 117 -2.44 6.53 -3.16
N VAL A 118 -2.70 5.97 -1.97
CA VAL A 118 -4.00 5.39 -1.60
C VAL A 118 -4.81 6.26 -0.64
N LEU A 119 -4.27 7.43 -0.24
CA LEU A 119 -4.95 8.48 0.51
C LEU A 119 -5.80 7.98 1.71
N PRO A 120 -5.20 7.22 2.64
CA PRO A 120 -5.94 6.59 3.73
C PRO A 120 -6.59 7.62 4.66
N SER A 121 -7.79 7.30 5.12
CA SER A 121 -8.55 8.07 6.12
C SER A 121 -8.25 7.59 7.55
N ALA A 122 -8.61 8.41 8.56
CA ALA A 122 -8.50 8.05 9.97
C ALA A 122 -9.46 6.89 10.31
N GLY A 123 -8.99 5.65 10.19
CA GLY A 123 -9.78 4.43 10.31
C GLY A 123 -9.35 3.34 9.32
N ASP A 124 -8.68 3.75 8.23
CA ASP A 124 -8.17 2.84 7.23
C ASP A 124 -6.88 2.17 7.69
N ALA A 125 -6.70 0.91 7.30
CA ALA A 125 -5.41 0.22 7.35
C ALA A 125 -4.91 -0.06 5.94
N VAL A 126 -3.67 0.31 5.63
CA VAL A 126 -3.02 0.01 4.36
C VAL A 126 -2.19 -1.25 4.51
N PHE A 127 -2.60 -2.32 3.86
CA PHE A 127 -1.83 -3.57 3.76
C PHE A 127 -0.95 -3.52 2.51
N SER A 128 0.36 -3.65 2.71
CA SER A 128 1.33 -3.76 1.63
C SER A 128 1.96 -5.14 1.67
N PHE A 129 1.64 -5.96 0.66
CA PHE A 129 2.18 -7.31 0.52
C PHE A 129 3.36 -7.32 -0.43
N GLY A 130 4.56 -7.48 0.09
CA GLY A 130 5.80 -7.43 -0.68
C GLY A 130 6.85 -8.43 -0.18
N PRO A 131 8.14 -8.18 -0.47
CA PRO A 131 9.25 -8.93 0.12
C PRO A 131 9.22 -8.93 1.65
N MET A 132 8.75 -7.82 2.22
CA MET A 132 8.29 -7.72 3.59
C MET A 132 6.85 -7.23 3.52
N ASP A 133 6.00 -7.76 4.40
CA ASP A 133 4.64 -7.26 4.53
C ASP A 133 4.63 -6.11 5.53
N ALA A 134 3.78 -5.12 5.28
CA ALA A 134 3.57 -4.01 6.19
C ALA A 134 2.08 -3.67 6.33
N VAL A 135 1.70 -3.24 7.52
CA VAL A 135 0.41 -2.59 7.79
C VAL A 135 0.69 -1.17 8.25
N LEU A 136 0.16 -0.20 7.52
CA LEU A 136 0.33 1.23 7.79
C LEU A 136 -1.00 1.86 8.17
N ALA A 137 -0.99 2.76 9.14
CA ALA A 137 -2.18 3.50 9.57
C ALA A 137 -1.87 4.96 9.91
N PRO A 138 -2.78 5.90 9.64
CA PRO A 138 -2.67 7.26 10.13
C PRO A 138 -2.66 7.29 11.67
N ALA A 139 -1.67 7.95 12.26
CA ALA A 139 -1.51 8.10 13.69
C ALA A 139 -1.55 9.58 14.10
N GLN A 140 -2.33 9.88 15.14
CA GLN A 140 -2.55 11.25 15.62
C GLN A 140 -1.61 11.66 16.76
N HIS A 141 -1.01 10.69 17.43
CA HIS A 141 -0.15 10.90 18.59
C HIS A 141 1.22 10.27 18.38
N TYR A 142 2.24 10.86 18.97
CA TYR A 142 3.58 10.29 19.02
C TYR A 142 3.75 9.51 20.33
N ILE A 143 3.61 8.19 20.28
CA ILE A 143 3.74 7.28 21.42
C ILE A 143 4.77 6.20 21.04
N PRO A 144 6.07 6.42 21.30
CA PRO A 144 7.10 5.48 20.87
C PRO A 144 7.09 4.19 21.70
N THR A 145 7.27 3.05 21.05
CA THR A 145 7.36 1.71 21.65
C THR A 145 8.11 0.77 20.71
N ARG A 146 8.50 -0.41 21.19
CA ARG A 146 9.13 -1.46 20.36
C ARG A 146 8.13 -2.26 19.52
N LEU A 147 6.83 -2.03 19.69
CA LEU A 147 5.76 -2.81 19.05
C LEU A 147 5.44 -2.37 17.61
N TYR A 148 5.79 -1.13 17.26
CA TYR A 148 5.55 -0.53 15.96
C TYR A 148 6.53 0.62 15.74
N ASN A 149 6.67 1.04 14.48
CA ASN A 149 7.43 2.25 14.14
C ASN A 149 6.48 3.43 13.94
N LEU A 150 6.90 4.63 14.34
CA LEU A 150 6.19 5.87 14.04
C LEU A 150 7.05 6.74 13.14
N ILE A 151 6.46 7.17 12.03
CA ILE A 151 7.13 7.95 11.02
C ILE A 151 6.35 9.26 10.83
N PRO A 152 6.99 10.45 10.83
CA PRO A 152 6.33 11.69 10.48
C PRO A 152 5.73 11.59 9.08
N HIS A 153 4.50 12.05 8.91
CA HIS A 153 3.86 12.06 7.60
C HIS A 153 4.73 12.82 6.58
N PRO A 154 5.11 12.22 5.43
CA PRO A 154 6.08 12.81 4.50
C PRO A 154 5.55 13.99 3.68
N ALA A 155 4.23 14.16 3.64
CA ALA A 155 3.56 15.25 2.94
C ALA A 155 2.55 15.93 3.86
N GLN A 156 3.01 16.86 4.70
CA GLN A 156 2.19 17.63 5.62
C GLN A 156 2.69 19.09 5.69
N ASP A 157 1.80 20.03 5.94
CA ASP A 157 2.21 21.42 6.12
C ASP A 157 2.70 21.69 7.55
N ALA A 158 3.64 22.62 7.71
CA ALA A 158 4.15 23.01 9.03
C ALA A 158 3.08 23.66 9.93
N ASN A 159 2.02 24.23 9.34
CA ASN A 159 0.91 24.84 10.07
C ASN A 159 -0.19 23.85 10.44
N GLU A 160 -0.11 22.60 9.96
CA GLU A 160 -1.05 21.55 10.35
C GLU A 160 -0.64 20.91 11.68
N LYS A 161 -1.61 20.31 12.37
CA LYS A 161 -1.30 19.41 13.48
C LYS A 161 -0.44 18.27 12.94
N ARG A 162 0.74 18.07 13.52
CA ARG A 162 1.68 17.00 13.11
C ARG A 162 0.97 15.65 13.05
N LYS A 163 1.11 14.99 11.90
CA LYS A 163 0.58 13.65 11.62
C LYS A 163 1.74 12.64 11.59
N TYR A 164 1.46 11.43 12.02
CA TYR A 164 2.38 10.30 11.95
C TYR A 164 1.75 9.15 11.17
N ILE A 165 2.57 8.21 10.74
CA ILE A 165 2.19 6.94 10.17
C ILE A 165 2.72 5.86 11.11
N ALA A 166 1.82 5.06 11.65
CA ALA A 166 2.19 3.86 12.38
C ALA A 166 2.46 2.73 11.40
N VAL A 167 3.59 2.04 11.57
CA VAL A 167 4.04 0.97 10.67
C VAL A 167 4.30 -0.30 11.46
N LEU A 168 3.52 -1.33 11.14
CA LEU A 168 3.73 -2.71 11.57
C LEU A 168 4.39 -3.46 10.42
N THR A 169 5.44 -4.24 10.69
CA THR A 169 6.15 -5.00 9.66
C THR A 169 6.24 -6.48 9.99
N SER A 170 6.37 -7.30 8.94
CA SER A 170 6.76 -8.70 9.00
C SER A 170 7.83 -8.96 7.93
N ARG A 171 9.02 -9.38 8.39
CA ARG A 171 10.12 -9.76 7.48
C ARG A 171 9.93 -11.16 6.90
N ASN A 172 9.08 -11.98 7.50
CA ASN A 172 8.77 -13.33 7.06
C ASN A 172 7.47 -13.33 6.23
N ALA A 173 7.55 -12.77 5.02
CA ALA A 173 6.42 -12.49 4.15
C ALA A 173 6.36 -13.39 2.90
N ASP A 174 6.88 -12.93 1.75
CA ASP A 174 6.79 -13.64 0.47
C ASP A 174 7.66 -14.90 0.40
N VAL A 175 8.82 -14.91 1.04
CA VAL A 175 9.73 -16.07 1.05
C VAL A 175 9.07 -17.29 1.69
N PRO A 176 8.46 -17.22 2.89
CA PRO A 176 7.64 -18.31 3.41
C PRO A 176 6.51 -18.73 2.46
N ARG A 177 5.80 -17.79 1.81
CA ARG A 177 4.72 -18.12 0.86
C ARG A 177 5.25 -18.88 -0.34
N ALA A 178 6.39 -18.46 -0.90
CA ALA A 178 7.06 -19.14 -1.99
C ALA A 178 7.56 -20.53 -1.58
N LEU A 179 8.13 -20.67 -0.38
CA LEU A 179 8.58 -21.95 0.15
C LEU A 179 7.41 -22.93 0.33
N VAL A 180 6.30 -22.51 0.93
CA VAL A 180 5.10 -23.34 1.08
C VAL A 180 4.49 -23.70 -0.27
N ARG A 181 4.42 -22.76 -1.22
CA ARG A 181 4.03 -23.06 -2.60
C ARG A 181 4.92 -24.15 -3.18
N ASP A 182 6.24 -23.99 -3.10
CA ASP A 182 7.20 -24.92 -3.69
C ASP A 182 7.21 -26.28 -3.00
N MET A 183 6.89 -26.35 -1.72
CA MET A 183 6.79 -27.61 -0.99
C MET A 183 5.49 -28.35 -1.30
N TYR A 184 4.34 -27.67 -1.26
CA TYR A 184 3.04 -28.34 -1.15
C TYR A 184 2.13 -28.22 -2.37
N THR A 185 2.30 -27.21 -3.23
CA THR A 185 1.34 -26.96 -4.33
C THR A 185 1.97 -26.87 -5.71
N LYS A 186 3.27 -26.56 -5.79
CA LYS A 186 4.06 -26.34 -7.01
C LYS A 186 3.55 -25.22 -7.93
N SER A 187 2.41 -24.60 -7.63
CA SER A 187 1.86 -23.48 -8.37
C SER A 187 1.09 -22.52 -7.45
N TRP A 188 1.07 -21.25 -7.86
CA TRP A 188 0.28 -20.21 -7.19
C TRP A 188 -1.23 -20.44 -7.33
N SER A 189 -1.70 -21.02 -8.43
CA SER A 189 -3.14 -21.33 -8.61
C SER A 189 -3.61 -22.47 -7.70
N ALA A 190 -2.79 -23.48 -7.46
CA ALA A 190 -3.09 -24.51 -6.46
C ALA A 190 -2.97 -23.98 -5.04
N PHE A 191 -2.01 -23.09 -4.77
CA PHE A 191 -1.88 -22.39 -3.48
C PHE A 191 -3.16 -21.60 -3.14
N ASP A 192 -3.62 -20.74 -4.04
CA ASP A 192 -4.82 -19.91 -3.87
C ASP A 192 -6.07 -20.76 -3.62
N ARG A 193 -6.25 -21.85 -4.40
CA ARG A 193 -7.38 -22.78 -4.23
C ARG A 193 -7.37 -23.46 -2.87
N LEU A 194 -6.21 -23.94 -2.40
CA LEU A 194 -6.12 -24.54 -1.07
C LEU A 194 -6.44 -23.53 0.03
N VAL A 195 -5.94 -22.29 -0.10
CA VAL A 195 -6.30 -21.22 0.84
C VAL A 195 -7.79 -20.97 0.82
N ALA A 196 -8.46 -20.95 -0.34
CA ALA A 196 -9.89 -20.70 -0.43
C ALA A 196 -10.76 -21.81 0.18
N ILE A 197 -10.39 -23.09 0.04
CA ILE A 197 -11.24 -24.22 0.43
C ILE A 197 -10.94 -24.79 1.83
N VAL A 198 -9.71 -24.62 2.33
CA VAL A 198 -9.34 -25.12 3.65
C VAL A 198 -10.02 -24.24 4.71
N PRO A 199 -10.74 -24.82 5.68
CA PRO A 199 -11.48 -24.04 6.68
C PRO A 199 -10.57 -23.25 7.63
N PRO A 200 -11.12 -22.24 8.34
CA PRO A 200 -10.38 -21.48 9.34
C PRO A 200 -9.66 -22.36 10.37
N GLY A 201 -8.37 -22.11 10.57
CA GLY A 201 -7.50 -22.90 11.43
C GLY A 201 -7.19 -24.30 10.90
N GLY A 202 -7.31 -24.51 9.58
CA GLY A 202 -6.86 -25.73 8.91
C GLY A 202 -7.74 -26.97 9.08
N SER A 203 -8.79 -26.90 9.90
CA SER A 203 -9.70 -28.01 10.20
C SER A 203 -11.12 -27.54 10.46
N ILE A 204 -12.11 -28.40 10.15
CA ILE A 204 -13.53 -28.15 10.44
C ILE A 204 -13.81 -28.30 11.95
N GLY A 205 -13.07 -29.19 12.63
CA GLY A 205 -13.27 -29.46 14.07
C GLY A 205 -12.99 -28.22 14.93
N LEU A 206 -13.71 -28.08 16.05
CA LEU A 206 -13.57 -26.93 16.94
C LEU A 206 -12.23 -26.96 17.71
N ASP A 207 -11.81 -28.15 18.15
CA ASP A 207 -10.61 -28.36 18.98
C ASP A 207 -9.36 -28.78 18.17
N ASP A 208 -9.55 -29.22 16.92
CA ASP A 208 -8.49 -29.73 16.05
C ASP A 208 -7.87 -28.65 15.16
N LYS A 209 -7.67 -27.43 15.69
CA LYS A 209 -7.07 -26.33 14.92
C LYS A 209 -5.56 -26.52 14.74
N LEU A 210 -5.08 -26.05 13.59
CA LEU A 210 -3.71 -26.15 13.11
C LEU A 210 -3.09 -24.76 13.07
N PHE A 211 -1.86 -24.64 13.59
CA PHE A 211 -1.11 -23.39 13.57
C PHE A 211 0.29 -23.63 13.02
N SER A 212 0.77 -22.73 12.17
CA SER A 212 2.14 -22.78 11.65
C SER A 212 2.83 -21.43 11.74
N PHE A 213 4.08 -21.41 12.18
CA PHE A 213 4.90 -20.21 12.27
C PHE A 213 6.16 -20.41 11.43
N TRP A 214 6.34 -19.59 10.41
CA TRP A 214 7.41 -19.71 9.43
C TRP A 214 8.40 -18.55 9.58
N HIS A 215 9.19 -18.58 10.64
CA HIS A 215 10.20 -17.57 10.94
C HIS A 215 11.55 -17.97 10.33
N LEU A 216 11.68 -17.82 9.01
CA LEU A 216 12.91 -18.18 8.29
C LEU A 216 14.09 -17.25 8.62
N GLN A 217 13.79 -16.04 9.09
CA GLN A 217 14.76 -15.08 9.59
C GLN A 217 14.24 -14.36 10.86
N PRO A 218 15.15 -13.83 11.71
CA PRO A 218 14.76 -12.97 12.82
C PRO A 218 13.85 -11.84 12.37
N ASP A 219 12.82 -11.53 13.15
CA ASP A 219 11.86 -10.47 12.83
C ASP A 219 11.95 -9.29 13.83
N THR A 220 11.04 -8.32 13.74
CA THR A 220 10.92 -7.23 14.72
C THR A 220 10.50 -7.77 16.09
N TYR A 221 10.70 -6.99 17.16
CA TYR A 221 10.32 -7.37 18.51
C TYR A 221 8.84 -7.83 18.55
N PRO A 222 8.51 -8.93 19.26
CA PRO A 222 9.36 -9.75 20.13
C PRO A 222 10.10 -10.92 19.44
N LEU A 223 9.99 -11.04 18.11
CA LEU A 223 10.48 -12.18 17.33
C LEU A 223 11.96 -12.06 16.90
N ALA A 224 12.71 -11.11 17.48
CA ALA A 224 14.09 -10.82 17.12
C ALA A 224 15.10 -11.96 17.34
N ARG A 225 14.71 -13.00 18.09
CA ARG A 225 15.55 -14.18 18.37
C ARG A 225 14.92 -15.49 17.87
N VAL A 226 13.79 -15.41 17.18
CA VAL A 226 13.06 -16.58 16.71
C VAL A 226 13.52 -16.92 15.30
N LYS A 227 13.86 -18.19 15.07
CA LYS A 227 14.16 -18.73 13.75
C LYS A 227 13.77 -20.20 13.68
N GLY A 228 12.92 -20.57 12.73
CA GLY A 228 12.49 -21.94 12.49
C GLY A 228 11.10 -22.03 11.87
N ILE A 229 10.72 -23.26 11.54
CA ILE A 229 9.34 -23.61 11.16
C ILE A 229 8.75 -24.38 12.34
N TYR A 230 7.65 -23.87 12.89
CA TYR A 230 6.96 -24.45 14.02
C TYR A 230 5.54 -24.78 13.60
N ARG A 231 5.11 -26.02 13.82
CA ARG A 231 3.75 -26.47 13.51
C ARG A 231 3.12 -27.02 14.77
N PHE A 232 1.82 -26.79 14.94
CA PHE A 232 1.07 -27.25 16.08
C PHE A 232 -0.26 -27.86 15.61
N GLU A 233 -0.56 -29.05 16.13
CA GLU A 233 -1.89 -29.65 16.04
C GLU A 233 -2.41 -29.88 17.45
N THR A 234 -3.67 -29.54 17.72
CA THR A 234 -4.27 -29.76 19.06
C THR A 234 -3.43 -29.14 20.20
N GLY A 235 -2.76 -28.01 19.91
CA GLY A 235 -1.88 -27.31 20.85
C GLY A 235 -0.49 -27.94 21.08
N VAL A 236 -0.16 -29.05 20.41
CA VAL A 236 1.10 -29.78 20.54
C VAL A 236 1.99 -29.55 19.31
N LYS A 237 3.29 -29.33 19.53
CA LYS A 237 4.26 -29.16 18.44
C LYS A 237 4.40 -30.47 17.64
N VAL A 238 4.25 -30.39 16.33
CA VAL A 238 4.45 -31.50 15.39
C VAL A 238 5.56 -31.15 14.39
N THR A 239 6.12 -32.17 13.74
CA THR A 239 7.11 -31.97 12.67
C THR A 239 6.45 -31.54 11.37
N GLU A 240 5.32 -32.14 11.03
CA GLU A 240 4.52 -31.89 9.83
C GLU A 240 3.03 -32.10 10.14
N PHE A 241 2.15 -31.41 9.40
CA PHE A 241 0.71 -31.62 9.56
C PHE A 241 0.28 -32.98 8.99
N ARG A 242 -0.72 -33.61 9.63
CA ARG A 242 -1.36 -34.83 9.11
C ARG A 242 -2.01 -34.58 7.75
N ASP A 243 -2.69 -33.44 7.62
CA ASP A 243 -3.20 -32.96 6.32
C ASP A 243 -2.26 -31.89 5.75
N LEU A 244 -1.40 -32.31 4.82
CA LEU A 244 -0.44 -31.41 4.17
C LEU A 244 -1.10 -30.24 3.44
N ARG A 245 -2.36 -30.40 3.02
CA ARG A 245 -3.13 -29.37 2.29
C ARG A 245 -3.42 -28.14 3.15
N ALA A 246 -3.31 -28.25 4.48
CA ALA A 246 -3.53 -27.14 5.40
C ALA A 246 -2.38 -26.12 5.41
N ASN A 247 -1.16 -26.49 4.99
CA ASN A 247 0.03 -25.64 5.09
C ASN A 247 -0.14 -24.25 4.44
N PRO A 248 -0.67 -24.11 3.20
CA PRO A 248 -0.93 -22.79 2.59
C PRO A 248 -1.86 -21.89 3.42
N ARG A 249 -2.99 -22.43 3.90
CA ARG A 249 -3.97 -21.69 4.71
C ARG A 249 -3.37 -21.29 6.05
N CYS A 250 -2.80 -22.24 6.80
CA CYS A 250 -2.23 -21.98 8.11
C CYS A 250 -1.02 -21.02 8.08
N LEU A 251 -0.25 -20.98 6.98
CA LEU A 251 0.79 -19.98 6.80
C LEU A 251 0.19 -18.57 6.74
N LEU A 252 -0.78 -18.35 5.85
CA LEU A 252 -1.39 -17.03 5.67
C LEU A 252 -2.16 -16.58 6.90
N GLU A 253 -2.92 -17.49 7.53
CA GLU A 253 -3.60 -17.21 8.79
C GLU A 253 -2.62 -16.75 9.86
N SER A 254 -1.47 -17.41 9.98
CA SER A 254 -0.44 -17.00 10.94
C SER A 254 0.10 -15.59 10.65
N GLN A 255 0.41 -15.28 9.38
CA GLN A 255 0.87 -13.94 8.98
C GLN A 255 -0.17 -12.86 9.31
N LEU A 256 -1.44 -13.11 9.02
CA LEU A 256 -2.53 -12.15 9.23
C LEU A 256 -2.95 -12.03 10.69
N LEU A 257 -2.98 -13.13 11.45
CA LEU A 257 -3.22 -13.12 12.89
C LEU A 257 -2.10 -12.38 13.64
N SER A 258 -0.85 -12.50 13.20
CA SER A 258 0.26 -11.70 13.72
C SER A 258 -0.04 -10.19 13.56
N PHE A 259 -0.50 -9.76 12.37
CA PHE A 259 -0.89 -8.38 12.15
C PHE A 259 -2.12 -7.98 12.97
N ARG A 260 -3.11 -8.87 13.16
CA ARG A 260 -4.30 -8.59 14.00
C ARG A 260 -3.91 -8.33 15.45
N VAL A 261 -3.03 -9.16 16.02
CA VAL A 261 -2.52 -8.97 17.39
C VAL A 261 -1.69 -7.70 17.50
N LYS A 262 -0.82 -7.42 16.50
CA LYS A 262 -0.05 -6.17 16.44
C LYS A 262 -0.95 -4.93 16.32
N TRP A 263 -2.00 -5.00 15.50
CA TRP A 263 -3.00 -3.94 15.35
C TRP A 263 -3.71 -3.64 16.67
N ALA A 264 -4.16 -4.68 17.38
CA ALA A 264 -4.81 -4.47 18.66
C ALA A 264 -3.86 -3.80 19.68
N ARG A 265 -2.58 -4.20 19.71
CA ARG A 265 -1.55 -3.53 20.53
C ARG A 265 -1.33 -2.06 20.11
N LEU A 266 -1.37 -1.78 18.82
CA LEU A 266 -1.30 -0.41 18.27
C LEU A 266 -2.48 0.44 18.74
N VAL A 267 -3.71 -0.09 18.68
CA VAL A 267 -4.92 0.62 19.12
C VAL A 267 -4.91 0.84 20.64
N THR A 268 -4.61 -0.19 21.42
CA THR A 268 -4.57 -0.11 22.90
C THR A 268 -3.52 0.87 23.43
N SER A 269 -2.48 1.18 22.66
CA SER A 269 -1.51 2.22 23.06
C SER A 269 -2.05 3.65 22.87
N GLY A 270 -3.22 3.83 22.24
CA GLY A 270 -3.84 5.14 22.00
C GLY A 270 -3.21 5.96 20.87
N VAL A 271 -2.30 5.38 20.08
CA VAL A 271 -1.46 6.14 19.13
C VAL A 271 -2.25 6.65 17.91
N LEU A 272 -3.31 5.95 17.53
CA LEU A 272 -4.20 6.32 16.44
C LEU A 272 -5.16 7.47 16.82
N GLY A 273 -5.23 7.82 18.11
CA GLY A 273 -6.21 8.77 18.65
C GLY A 273 -7.56 8.11 18.96
N ALA A 274 -8.52 8.90 19.47
CA ALA A 274 -9.86 8.39 19.74
C ALA A 274 -10.51 7.91 18.44
N ALA A 275 -10.98 6.66 18.43
CA ALA A 275 -11.82 6.15 17.36
C ALA A 275 -13.07 7.03 17.29
N ARG A 276 -13.18 7.88 16.26
CA ARG A 276 -14.43 8.57 16.01
C ARG A 276 -15.44 7.48 15.71
N LYS A 277 -16.48 7.35 16.53
CA LYS A 277 -17.65 6.52 16.21
C LYS A 277 -18.10 6.92 14.81
N ALA A 278 -17.95 6.03 13.85
CA ALA A 278 -18.55 6.22 12.54
C ALA A 278 -20.06 6.39 12.75
N GLY A 279 -20.61 7.51 12.30
CA GLY A 279 -22.06 7.70 12.27
C GLY A 279 -22.65 6.73 11.27
N ILE A 280 -23.19 5.61 11.75
CA ILE A 280 -23.95 4.67 10.96
C ILE A 280 -25.40 5.19 10.87
N SER A 281 -25.92 5.19 9.64
CA SER A 281 -27.33 5.41 9.26
C SER A 281 -28.33 4.64 10.15
N PRO A 282 -29.55 5.16 10.40
CA PRO A 282 -30.50 4.59 11.36
C PRO A 282 -31.21 3.36 10.75
N THR A 283 -30.55 2.21 10.75
CA THR A 283 -31.25 0.93 10.71
C THR A 283 -30.73 0.09 11.88
N PRO A 284 -31.56 -0.20 12.90
CA PRO A 284 -31.11 -0.99 14.04
C PRO A 284 -30.83 -2.42 13.57
N PRO A 285 -29.64 -2.99 13.83
CA PRO A 285 -29.47 -4.43 13.74
C PRO A 285 -30.44 -5.11 14.73
N PRO A 286 -30.95 -6.31 14.43
CA PRO A 286 -31.77 -7.05 15.37
C PRO A 286 -31.00 -7.20 16.68
N SER A 287 -31.66 -6.84 17.77
CA SER A 287 -31.16 -6.75 19.14
C SER A 287 -30.21 -7.89 19.51
N LEU A 288 -28.90 -7.62 19.43
CA LEU A 288 -27.91 -8.32 20.23
C LEU A 288 -27.65 -7.46 21.45
N THR A 289 -28.10 -7.98 22.59
CA THR A 289 -27.62 -7.57 23.92
C THR A 289 -26.12 -7.27 23.85
N PRO A 290 -25.64 -6.12 24.35
CA PRO A 290 -24.20 -5.88 24.42
C PRO A 290 -23.61 -7.07 25.15
N SER A 291 -22.68 -7.76 24.49
CA SER A 291 -21.95 -8.87 25.09
C SER A 291 -21.52 -8.39 26.47
N GLN A 292 -22.04 -9.02 27.52
CA GLN A 292 -21.54 -8.83 28.87
C GLN A 292 -20.03 -8.96 28.76
N GLY A 293 -19.33 -7.84 28.96
CA GLY A 293 -17.91 -7.75 28.72
C GLY A 293 -17.23 -8.90 29.44
N ARG A 294 -16.51 -9.75 28.71
CA ARG A 294 -15.62 -10.72 29.35
C ARG A 294 -14.73 -9.91 30.29
N THR A 295 -14.79 -10.22 31.57
CA THR A 295 -14.08 -9.46 32.60
C THR A 295 -12.60 -9.38 32.24
N SER A 296 -11.94 -8.26 32.54
CA SER A 296 -10.49 -8.06 32.31
C SER A 296 -9.62 -9.21 32.87
N SER A 297 -10.13 -9.93 33.87
CA SER A 297 -9.53 -11.15 34.44
C SER A 297 -9.49 -12.36 33.48
N VAL A 298 -10.44 -12.51 32.55
CA VAL A 298 -10.45 -13.62 31.56
C VAL A 298 -9.57 -13.28 30.36
N LEU A 299 -9.52 -12.02 29.94
CA LEU A 299 -8.63 -11.60 28.85
C LEU A 299 -7.14 -11.66 29.27
N SER A 300 -6.86 -11.34 30.54
CA SER A 300 -5.51 -11.44 31.11
C SER A 300 -5.03 -12.88 31.29
N SER A 301 -5.90 -13.85 31.56
CA SER A 301 -5.51 -15.27 31.64
C SER A 301 -5.09 -15.86 30.28
N PHE A 302 -5.58 -15.29 29.17
CA PHE A 302 -5.12 -15.61 27.80
C PHE A 302 -3.96 -14.71 27.32
N GLY A 303 -3.47 -13.78 28.14
CA GLY A 303 -2.36 -12.88 27.78
C GLY A 303 -2.69 -11.87 26.67
N LEU A 304 -3.97 -11.62 26.39
CA LEU A 304 -4.40 -10.67 25.37
C LEU A 304 -4.77 -9.31 26.01
N PRO A 305 -4.26 -8.18 25.48
CA PRO A 305 -4.64 -6.84 25.97
C PRO A 305 -5.97 -6.33 25.39
N PHE A 306 -6.70 -7.17 24.64
CA PHE A 306 -7.92 -6.80 23.91
C PHE A 306 -8.88 -7.99 23.85
N ASP A 307 -10.17 -7.71 23.62
CA ASP A 307 -11.17 -8.75 23.31
C ASP A 307 -11.08 -9.10 21.81
N PRO A 308 -10.71 -10.34 21.44
CA PRO A 308 -10.62 -10.72 20.04
C PRO A 308 -11.98 -10.72 19.32
N TYR A 309 -13.10 -10.78 20.04
CA TYR A 309 -14.44 -10.79 19.45
C TYR A 309 -15.03 -9.39 19.22
N ASP A 310 -14.41 -8.34 19.77
CA ASP A 310 -14.85 -6.96 19.57
C ASP A 310 -14.33 -6.43 18.22
N PRO A 311 -15.22 -6.11 17.25
CA PRO A 311 -14.80 -5.54 15.98
C PRO A 311 -14.57 -4.02 16.06
N ALA A 312 -15.03 -3.34 17.11
CA ALA A 312 -14.95 -1.88 17.21
C ALA A 312 -13.54 -1.28 17.07
N PRO A 313 -12.45 -1.90 17.59
CA PRO A 313 -11.09 -1.38 17.42
C PRO A 313 -10.44 -1.74 16.07
N LEU A 314 -11.10 -2.52 15.21
CA LEU A 314 -10.55 -2.93 13.92
C LEU A 314 -10.65 -1.81 12.87
N PRO A 315 -9.87 -1.87 11.77
CA PRO A 315 -9.96 -0.89 10.70
C PRO A 315 -11.37 -0.83 10.11
N THR A 316 -11.82 0.36 9.71
CA THR A 316 -13.12 0.53 9.04
C THR A 316 -13.12 -0.07 7.62
N ARG A 317 -11.96 -0.07 6.98
CA ARG A 317 -11.69 -0.73 5.70
C ARG A 317 -10.19 -0.99 5.56
N VAL A 318 -9.84 -1.96 4.72
CA VAL A 318 -8.46 -2.30 4.40
C VAL A 318 -8.15 -1.91 2.96
N LEU A 319 -7.07 -1.15 2.75
CA LEU A 319 -6.53 -0.81 1.44
C LEU A 319 -5.34 -1.74 1.16
N ALA A 320 -5.55 -2.77 0.35
CA ALA A 320 -4.54 -3.79 0.07
C ALA A 320 -3.78 -3.50 -1.24
N THR A 321 -2.46 -3.68 -1.19
CA THR A 321 -1.54 -3.47 -2.32
C THR A 321 -0.49 -4.58 -2.38
N GLY A 322 0.17 -4.72 -3.52
CA GLY A 322 1.26 -5.68 -3.73
C GLY A 322 0.78 -7.09 -4.12
N ALA A 323 1.71 -8.00 -4.44
CA ALA A 323 1.40 -9.20 -5.22
C ALA A 323 0.39 -10.13 -4.55
N ALA A 324 0.46 -10.31 -3.22
CA ALA A 324 -0.48 -11.19 -2.52
C ALA A 324 -1.92 -10.64 -2.53
N ALA A 325 -2.12 -9.32 -2.62
CA ALA A 325 -3.45 -8.74 -2.76
C ALA A 325 -4.12 -9.06 -4.11
N ASN A 326 -3.37 -9.59 -5.09
CA ASN A 326 -3.93 -10.04 -6.37
C ASN A 326 -4.59 -11.42 -6.28
N PHE A 327 -4.46 -12.11 -5.15
CA PHE A 327 -5.01 -13.44 -4.90
C PHE A 327 -6.37 -13.28 -4.21
N PRO A 328 -7.49 -13.75 -4.82
CA PRO A 328 -8.81 -13.63 -4.22
C PRO A 328 -8.88 -14.22 -2.81
N SER A 329 -8.23 -15.36 -2.59
CA SER A 329 -8.27 -16.03 -1.28
C SER A 329 -7.58 -15.20 -0.20
N VAL A 330 -6.52 -14.46 -0.54
CA VAL A 330 -5.80 -13.58 0.39
C VAL A 330 -6.64 -12.37 0.73
N ALA A 331 -7.28 -11.74 -0.27
CA ALA A 331 -8.17 -10.59 -0.05
C ALA A 331 -9.34 -10.95 0.87
N ASN A 332 -10.01 -12.09 0.63
CA ASN A 332 -11.08 -12.59 1.51
C ASN A 332 -10.57 -12.85 2.92
N LEU A 333 -9.43 -13.53 3.05
CA LEU A 333 -8.86 -13.85 4.36
C LEU A 333 -8.50 -12.60 5.17
N VAL A 334 -8.01 -11.55 4.52
CA VAL A 334 -7.79 -10.24 5.18
C VAL A 334 -9.11 -9.68 5.69
N GLY A 335 -10.17 -9.70 4.87
CA GLY A 335 -11.49 -9.21 5.24
C GLY A 335 -12.11 -9.97 6.42
N ASP A 336 -11.98 -11.29 6.42
CA ASP A 336 -12.47 -12.17 7.49
C ASP A 336 -11.69 -11.96 8.80
N VAL A 337 -10.35 -11.88 8.72
CA VAL A 337 -9.50 -11.71 9.93
C VAL A 337 -9.71 -10.33 10.57
N PHE A 338 -9.98 -9.28 9.79
CA PHE A 338 -10.12 -7.91 10.30
C PHE A 338 -11.56 -7.40 10.37
N ASN A 339 -12.56 -8.20 9.98
CA ASN A 339 -13.97 -7.78 9.87
C ASN A 339 -14.13 -6.45 9.11
N ALA A 340 -13.43 -6.31 7.99
CA ALA A 340 -13.39 -5.08 7.23
C ALA A 340 -13.46 -5.35 5.72
N PRO A 341 -14.18 -4.53 4.93
CA PRO A 341 -14.13 -4.63 3.48
C PRO A 341 -12.72 -4.31 2.96
N VAL A 342 -12.30 -5.03 1.92
CA VAL A 342 -10.96 -4.91 1.33
C VAL A 342 -11.05 -4.24 -0.04
N TYR A 343 -10.22 -3.22 -0.25
CA TYR A 343 -10.12 -2.46 -1.47
C TYR A 343 -8.71 -2.56 -2.06
N VAL A 344 -8.62 -2.72 -3.37
CA VAL A 344 -7.37 -2.74 -4.12
C VAL A 344 -7.42 -1.63 -5.19
N PRO A 345 -6.32 -0.91 -5.45
CA PRO A 345 -6.28 0.09 -6.52
C PRO A 345 -6.64 -0.52 -7.89
N VAL A 346 -7.49 0.14 -8.67
CA VAL A 346 -7.96 -0.37 -9.98
C VAL A 346 -6.78 -0.60 -10.94
N THR A 347 -5.76 0.27 -10.88
CA THR A 347 -4.49 0.10 -11.62
C THR A 347 -3.78 -1.22 -11.31
N GLN A 348 -3.89 -1.70 -10.07
CA GLN A 348 -3.32 -2.97 -9.66
C GLN A 348 -4.20 -4.15 -10.12
N ILE A 349 -5.52 -4.03 -10.02
CA ILE A 349 -6.47 -5.06 -10.51
C ILE A 349 -6.28 -5.30 -12.01
N ASP A 350 -6.26 -4.23 -12.80
CA ASP A 350 -6.09 -4.32 -14.26
C ASP A 350 -4.70 -4.86 -14.62
N SER A 351 -3.65 -4.42 -13.92
CA SER A 351 -2.30 -4.98 -14.08
C SER A 351 -2.24 -6.47 -13.75
N ALA A 352 -2.99 -6.92 -12.73
CA ALA A 352 -3.02 -8.31 -12.30
C ALA A 352 -3.72 -9.22 -13.32
N GLN A 353 -4.58 -8.68 -14.19
CA GLN A 353 -5.15 -9.44 -15.32
C GLN A 353 -4.09 -9.87 -16.33
N VAL A 354 -2.94 -9.19 -16.38
CA VAL A 354 -1.82 -9.56 -17.25
C VAL A 354 -0.89 -10.55 -16.55
N VAL A 355 -0.37 -10.20 -15.37
CA VAL A 355 0.54 -11.07 -14.59
C VAL A 355 0.30 -10.91 -13.08
N PRO A 356 -0.51 -11.77 -12.44
CA PRO A 356 -0.97 -11.55 -11.06
C PRO A 356 0.06 -11.78 -9.96
N HIS A 357 1.08 -12.60 -10.20
CA HIS A 357 2.02 -13.04 -9.17
C HIS A 357 3.27 -12.16 -9.06
N ARG A 358 3.33 -11.03 -9.78
CA ARG A 358 4.48 -10.11 -9.75
C ARG A 358 4.30 -9.03 -8.69
N ASN A 359 5.39 -8.73 -7.98
CA ASN A 359 5.46 -7.60 -7.06
C ASN A 359 5.48 -6.24 -7.80
N ALA A 360 5.94 -6.22 -9.05
CA ALA A 360 5.91 -5.05 -9.91
C ALA A 360 4.69 -5.10 -10.85
N PRO A 361 4.07 -3.95 -11.17
CA PRO A 361 3.03 -3.89 -12.18
C PRO A 361 3.50 -4.39 -13.55
N ALA A 362 2.56 -4.82 -14.38
CA ALA A 362 2.80 -5.13 -15.78
C ALA A 362 3.24 -3.87 -16.54
N HIS A 363 3.93 -4.07 -17.66
CA HIS A 363 4.46 -2.95 -18.44
C HIS A 363 3.35 -1.98 -18.87
N GLY A 364 3.59 -0.68 -18.63
CA GLY A 364 2.65 0.41 -18.90
C GLY A 364 1.62 0.67 -17.78
N PHE A 365 1.58 -0.14 -16.71
CA PHE A 365 0.81 0.20 -15.51
C PHE A 365 1.70 0.96 -14.50
N PRO A 366 1.23 2.09 -13.93
CA PRO A 366 2.04 2.87 -12.99
C PRO A 366 2.13 2.18 -11.62
N SER A 367 3.34 2.13 -11.06
CA SER A 367 3.56 1.66 -9.68
C SER A 367 2.91 2.60 -8.66
N ARG A 368 2.62 2.08 -7.46
CA ARG A 368 2.04 2.88 -6.37
C ARG A 368 2.98 3.96 -5.90
N ALA A 369 4.26 3.64 -5.72
CA ALA A 369 5.28 4.61 -5.37
C ALA A 369 5.37 5.76 -6.38
N ALA A 370 5.28 5.46 -7.69
CA ALA A 370 5.31 6.49 -8.74
C ALA A 370 4.09 7.42 -8.66
N LEU A 371 2.88 6.88 -8.46
CA LEU A 371 1.69 7.72 -8.29
C LEU A 371 1.75 8.56 -7.01
N GLY A 372 2.22 8.00 -5.90
CA GLY A 372 2.41 8.75 -4.66
C GLY A 372 3.36 9.91 -4.82
N GLY A 373 4.51 9.67 -5.45
CA GLY A 373 5.48 10.73 -5.78
C GLY A 373 4.89 11.79 -6.71
N ALA A 374 4.10 11.39 -7.71
CA ALA A 374 3.40 12.33 -8.59
C ALA A 374 2.36 13.18 -7.85
N TYR A 375 1.60 12.57 -6.93
CA TYR A 375 0.64 13.31 -6.09
C TYR A 375 1.36 14.32 -5.19
N THR A 376 2.48 13.92 -4.57
CA THR A 376 3.29 14.83 -3.76
C THR A 376 3.86 15.97 -4.60
N ALA A 377 4.38 15.69 -5.79
CA ALA A 377 4.89 16.70 -6.69
C ALA A 377 3.80 17.70 -7.10
N ARG A 378 2.60 17.22 -7.46
CA ARG A 378 1.45 18.07 -7.82
C ARG A 378 0.98 18.94 -6.66
N TRP A 379 1.02 18.42 -5.44
CA TRP A 379 0.67 19.17 -4.23
C TRP A 379 1.70 20.27 -3.94
N VAL A 380 3.00 19.95 -3.96
CA VAL A 380 4.08 20.93 -3.74
C VAL A 380 4.07 22.00 -4.82
N TRP A 381 3.87 21.63 -6.08
CA TRP A 381 3.77 22.56 -7.21
C TRP A 381 2.60 23.53 -7.04
N GLY A 382 1.42 23.04 -6.66
CA GLY A 382 0.25 23.91 -6.45
C GLY A 382 0.49 24.96 -5.35
N ARG A 383 1.26 24.60 -4.31
CA ARG A 383 1.64 25.54 -3.25
C ARG A 383 2.70 26.55 -3.71
N ASP A 384 3.69 26.09 -4.46
CA ASP A 384 4.76 26.95 -4.99
C ASP A 384 4.21 27.98 -6.00
N ALA A 385 3.27 27.56 -6.85
CA ALA A 385 2.61 28.42 -7.83
C ALA A 385 1.54 29.34 -7.22
N GLY A 386 1.07 29.06 -5.99
CA GLY A 386 -0.04 29.77 -5.36
C GLY A 386 -1.42 29.45 -5.96
N VAL A 387 -1.57 28.28 -6.58
CA VAL A 387 -2.77 27.84 -7.32
C VAL A 387 -3.45 26.63 -6.65
N GLY A 388 -2.86 26.09 -5.58
CA GLY A 388 -3.46 25.02 -4.77
C GLY A 388 -4.40 25.54 -3.68
N ALA A 389 -5.37 24.72 -3.29
CA ALA A 389 -6.14 25.00 -2.08
C ALA A 389 -5.20 25.00 -0.85
N LEU A 390 -5.51 25.81 0.16
CA LEU A 390 -4.76 25.87 1.44
C LEU A 390 -4.87 24.58 2.30
N GLY A 391 -5.50 23.52 1.77
CA GLY A 391 -5.71 22.26 2.45
C GLY A 391 -4.45 21.38 2.48
N GLY A 392 -4.48 20.37 3.36
CA GLY A 392 -3.41 19.38 3.47
C GLY A 392 -3.33 18.48 2.24
N PHE A 393 -2.22 17.73 2.14
CA PHE A 393 -1.91 16.86 1.01
C PHE A 393 -3.08 15.94 0.62
N GLU A 394 -3.66 15.24 1.57
CA GLU A 394 -4.71 14.25 1.31
C GLU A 394 -6.01 14.92 0.86
N ASP A 395 -6.33 16.10 1.38
CA ASP A 395 -7.54 16.85 1.01
C ASP A 395 -7.41 17.41 -0.40
N GLU A 396 -6.23 17.95 -0.76
CA GLU A 396 -5.96 18.42 -2.11
C GLU A 396 -5.98 17.28 -3.13
N ALA A 397 -5.36 16.15 -2.82
CA ALA A 397 -5.36 14.99 -3.71
C ALA A 397 -6.79 14.44 -3.92
N ARG A 398 -7.60 14.32 -2.85
CA ARG A 398 -9.02 13.91 -2.97
C ARG A 398 -9.83 14.93 -3.76
N ARG A 399 -9.61 16.24 -3.56
CA ARG A 399 -10.29 17.30 -4.33
C ARG A 399 -10.02 17.17 -5.83
N LEU A 400 -8.76 16.98 -6.23
CA LEU A 400 -8.38 16.84 -7.63
C LEU A 400 -8.96 15.57 -8.27
N LEU A 401 -8.94 14.44 -7.54
CA LEU A 401 -9.55 13.20 -7.99
C LEU A 401 -11.09 13.33 -8.12
N GLY A 402 -11.75 13.99 -7.17
CA GLY A 402 -13.18 14.27 -7.23
C GLY A 402 -13.55 15.21 -8.39
N LYS A 403 -12.78 16.29 -8.61
CA LYS A 403 -12.94 17.17 -9.78
C LYS A 403 -12.86 16.37 -11.09
N ARG A 404 -11.85 15.51 -11.22
CA ARG A 404 -11.69 14.64 -12.39
C ARG A 404 -12.86 13.68 -12.57
N TRP A 405 -13.31 13.05 -11.48
CA TRP A 405 -14.46 12.14 -11.50
C TRP A 405 -15.71 12.83 -12.08
N VAL A 406 -16.02 14.03 -11.58
CA VAL A 406 -17.14 14.85 -12.08
C VAL A 406 -16.95 15.24 -13.55
N ALA A 407 -15.76 15.74 -13.92
CA ALA A 407 -15.46 16.14 -15.30
C ALA A 407 -15.56 14.97 -16.30
N SER A 408 -15.31 13.75 -15.83
CA SER A 408 -15.43 12.53 -16.64
C SER A 408 -16.83 11.93 -16.67
N GLY A 409 -17.82 12.54 -16.03
CA GLY A 409 -19.18 11.99 -15.92
C GLY A 409 -19.25 10.69 -15.11
N GLY A 410 -18.34 10.49 -14.15
CA GLY A 410 -18.24 9.26 -13.36
C GLY A 410 -17.52 8.12 -14.05
N ALA A 411 -16.69 8.40 -15.07
CA ALA A 411 -15.91 7.36 -15.74
C ALA A 411 -14.69 6.93 -14.87
N PRO A 412 -14.40 5.62 -14.77
CA PRO A 412 -13.23 5.12 -14.06
C PRO A 412 -11.90 5.68 -14.60
N LEU A 413 -10.92 5.81 -13.71
CA LEU A 413 -9.60 6.29 -14.08
C LEU A 413 -8.91 5.32 -15.05
N ARG A 414 -8.27 5.88 -16.08
CA ARG A 414 -7.34 5.11 -16.93
C ARG A 414 -6.23 4.49 -16.09
N THR A 415 -5.97 3.22 -16.34
CA THR A 415 -5.04 2.41 -15.55
C THR A 415 -3.73 2.09 -16.25
N HIS A 416 -3.64 2.29 -17.56
CA HIS A 416 -2.51 1.92 -18.40
C HIS A 416 -2.06 3.06 -19.33
N VAL A 417 -0.75 3.17 -19.54
CA VAL A 417 -0.12 4.10 -20.47
C VAL A 417 -0.06 3.44 -21.86
N GLY A 418 -0.96 3.84 -22.76
CA GLY A 418 -0.96 3.41 -24.17
C GLY A 418 -2.22 2.70 -24.67
N ALA A 419 -3.28 2.57 -23.87
CA ALA A 419 -4.49 1.87 -24.29
C ALA A 419 -5.41 2.74 -25.16
N THR A 420 -5.37 2.52 -26.48
CA THR A 420 -6.60 2.37 -27.27
C THR A 420 -7.06 0.91 -27.12
N GLY A 421 -8.04 0.63 -26.25
CA GLY A 421 -8.82 -0.62 -26.37
C GLY A 421 -8.54 -1.79 -25.41
N VAL A 422 -7.99 -1.59 -24.19
CA VAL A 422 -8.16 -2.60 -23.12
C VAL A 422 -9.43 -2.27 -22.34
N PRO A 423 -10.46 -3.14 -22.33
CA PRO A 423 -11.65 -2.91 -21.52
C PRO A 423 -11.27 -2.92 -20.03
N SER A 424 -11.72 -1.93 -19.27
CA SER A 424 -11.49 -1.91 -17.82
C SER A 424 -12.22 -3.08 -17.17
N SER A 425 -11.62 -3.69 -16.14
CA SER A 425 -12.23 -4.78 -15.38
C SER A 425 -13.51 -4.38 -14.61
N THR A 426 -13.84 -3.09 -14.60
CA THR A 426 -14.97 -2.48 -13.89
C THR A 426 -16.28 -2.41 -14.69
N GLY A 427 -16.39 -3.09 -15.84
CA GLY A 427 -17.69 -3.32 -16.51
C GLY A 427 -18.33 -2.10 -17.17
N GLY A 428 -17.59 -1.03 -17.41
CA GLY A 428 -18.07 0.10 -18.21
C GLY A 428 -17.95 -0.20 -19.71
N ALA A 429 -19.05 -0.02 -20.46
CA ALA A 429 -19.00 0.01 -21.93
C ALA A 429 -17.96 1.03 -22.43
N PRO A 430 -17.33 0.83 -23.60
CA PRO A 430 -16.40 1.81 -24.18
C PRO A 430 -17.18 3.05 -24.63
N GLY A 431 -17.49 3.94 -23.69
CA GLY A 431 -17.98 5.28 -23.95
C GLY A 431 -16.82 6.18 -24.36
N SER A 432 -16.77 6.53 -25.64
CA SER A 432 -16.02 7.68 -26.12
C SER A 432 -16.56 8.94 -25.43
N GLY A 433 -15.80 9.53 -24.51
CA GLY A 433 -16.13 10.84 -23.96
C GLY A 433 -15.59 11.12 -22.56
N ALA A 434 -14.27 11.34 -22.45
CA ALA A 434 -13.60 12.23 -21.48
C ALA A 434 -12.10 12.00 -21.65
N ASN A 435 -11.54 12.63 -22.68
CA ASN A 435 -10.17 12.42 -23.12
C ASN A 435 -9.19 13.17 -22.22
N SER A 436 -8.40 12.44 -21.44
CA SER A 436 -7.07 12.88 -21.01
C SER A 436 -6.07 11.79 -21.38
N GLY A 437 -5.54 11.90 -22.61
CA GLY A 437 -4.46 11.09 -23.17
C GLY A 437 -4.75 10.47 -24.55
N ALA A 438 -4.16 11.05 -25.59
CA ALA A 438 -3.91 10.48 -26.92
C ALA A 438 -5.11 10.21 -27.85
N SER A 439 -5.18 10.96 -28.96
CA SER A 439 -4.81 10.46 -30.31
C SER A 439 -4.87 11.59 -31.34
N THR A 440 -3.76 11.89 -32.03
CA THR A 440 -3.80 12.43 -33.41
C THR A 440 -2.87 11.60 -34.31
N PRO A 441 -3.27 11.31 -35.56
CA PRO A 441 -2.56 10.37 -36.44
C PRO A 441 -1.68 11.07 -37.51
N PHE A 442 -0.64 10.35 -37.98
CA PHE A 442 0.15 10.52 -39.23
C PHE A 442 1.31 11.57 -39.25
N PRO A 443 2.25 11.54 -40.22
CA PRO A 443 3.57 10.93 -40.06
C PRO A 443 4.74 11.90 -40.35
N LEU A 444 5.96 11.59 -39.87
CA LEU A 444 7.30 11.90 -40.45
C LEU A 444 8.34 12.20 -39.36
N GLY A 445 9.51 11.56 -39.49
CA GLY A 445 10.78 12.10 -39.03
C GLY A 445 11.20 11.76 -37.60
N ALA A 446 12.07 10.77 -37.47
CA ALA A 446 12.74 10.40 -36.23
C ALA A 446 13.48 11.59 -35.57
N ARG A 447 13.11 11.92 -34.32
CA ARG A 447 13.96 12.49 -33.27
C ARG A 447 13.27 12.34 -31.89
N SER A 448 14.06 11.91 -30.92
CA SER A 448 13.80 11.70 -29.48
C SER A 448 12.45 12.15 -28.88
N ALA A 449 11.71 11.20 -28.31
CA ALA A 449 10.36 11.37 -27.75
C ALA A 449 10.37 11.68 -26.24
N LEU A 450 10.61 12.95 -25.87
CA LEU A 450 10.44 13.42 -24.47
C LEU A 450 9.89 14.85 -24.34
N GLY A 451 9.30 15.45 -25.39
CA GLY A 451 8.90 16.87 -25.34
C GLY A 451 7.69 17.26 -26.18
N SER A 452 6.57 16.54 -26.14
CA SER A 452 5.38 16.87 -26.94
C SER A 452 4.09 17.05 -26.13
N THR A 453 4.14 17.86 -25.05
CA THR A 453 2.99 18.18 -24.17
C THR A 453 2.47 19.62 -24.29
N VAL A 454 2.97 20.42 -25.23
CA VAL A 454 2.79 21.89 -25.28
C VAL A 454 1.32 22.36 -25.43
N PHE A 455 0.43 21.57 -26.05
CA PHE A 455 -0.95 22.04 -26.31
C PHE A 455 -1.96 21.79 -25.18
N VAL A 456 -1.59 21.03 -24.13
CA VAL A 456 -2.45 20.86 -22.93
C VAL A 456 -2.06 21.84 -21.83
N GLU A 457 -0.81 22.32 -21.82
CA GLU A 457 -0.37 23.36 -20.90
C GLU A 457 -1.19 24.64 -21.07
N GLU A 458 -1.57 25.05 -22.29
CA GLU A 458 -2.38 26.26 -22.50
C GLU A 458 -3.79 26.19 -21.86
N ASP A 459 -4.49 25.04 -21.96
CA ASP A 459 -5.82 24.86 -21.35
C ASP A 459 -5.75 24.77 -19.81
N GLU A 460 -4.71 24.11 -19.28
CA GLU A 460 -4.44 24.08 -17.84
C GLU A 460 -4.04 25.48 -17.33
N ASP A 461 -3.21 26.22 -18.08
CA ASP A 461 -2.76 27.58 -17.76
C ASP A 461 -3.93 28.57 -17.73
N GLU A 462 -4.91 28.43 -18.62
CA GLU A 462 -6.15 29.22 -18.57
C GLU A 462 -7.01 28.92 -17.34
N GLU A 463 -7.09 27.65 -16.91
CA GLU A 463 -7.81 27.25 -15.70
C GLU A 463 -7.06 27.71 -14.44
N ILE A 464 -5.72 27.62 -14.45
CA ILE A 464 -4.80 28.14 -13.43
C ILE A 464 -4.93 29.66 -13.30
N GLU A 465 -4.99 30.39 -14.42
CA GLU A 465 -5.26 31.83 -14.42
C GLU A 465 -6.65 32.14 -13.83
N ARG A 466 -7.66 31.30 -14.14
CA ARG A 466 -9.01 31.41 -13.56
C ARG A 466 -9.01 31.18 -12.05
N GLU A 467 -8.30 30.16 -11.55
CA GLU A 467 -8.18 29.89 -10.11
C GLU A 467 -7.40 31.02 -9.40
N ARG A 468 -6.33 31.54 -10.01
CA ARG A 468 -5.56 32.69 -9.51
C ARG A 468 -6.41 33.96 -9.44
N ARG A 469 -7.30 34.19 -10.41
CA ARG A 469 -8.25 35.32 -10.41
C ARG A 469 -9.39 35.13 -9.41
N GLY A 470 -9.83 33.88 -9.17
CA GLY A 470 -10.92 33.54 -8.26
C GLY A 470 -10.61 33.73 -6.77
N LEU A 471 -9.34 33.61 -6.36
CA LEU A 471 -8.89 33.87 -4.98
C LEU A 471 -8.81 35.37 -4.63
N GLY A 472 -8.97 36.27 -5.62
CA GLY A 472 -8.88 37.73 -5.45
C GLY A 472 -10.21 38.46 -5.24
N LEU A 473 -11.36 37.78 -5.36
CA LEU A 473 -12.68 38.41 -5.28
C LEU A 473 -13.59 37.67 -4.31
N GLY A 474 -13.56 38.10 -3.05
CA GLY A 474 -14.66 37.85 -2.13
C GLY A 474 -15.89 38.63 -2.55
N GLY A 475 -17.03 37.95 -2.73
CA GLY A 475 -18.36 38.57 -2.69
C GLY A 475 -19.28 38.25 -3.87
N TYR A 476 -20.40 37.60 -3.54
CA TYR A 476 -21.71 37.59 -4.22
C TYR A 476 -21.93 36.69 -5.47
N GLY A 477 -22.64 35.58 -5.25
CA GLY A 477 -24.01 35.40 -5.75
C GLY A 477 -24.28 35.10 -7.23
N ALA A 478 -24.55 33.81 -7.48
CA ALA A 478 -25.81 33.28 -8.05
C ALA A 478 -25.99 33.06 -9.59
N LEU A 479 -26.56 31.86 -9.89
CA LEU A 479 -27.49 31.44 -10.97
C LEU A 479 -26.94 31.02 -12.36
N GLY A 480 -27.23 29.75 -12.74
CA GLY A 480 -27.45 29.30 -14.13
C GLY A 480 -28.84 29.73 -14.66
N PRO A 481 -29.31 29.36 -15.88
CA PRO A 481 -29.35 27.98 -16.42
C PRO A 481 -29.34 27.77 -17.97
N GLY A 482 -29.27 26.48 -18.41
CA GLY A 482 -29.91 25.88 -19.61
C GLY A 482 -29.35 26.18 -21.03
N VAL A 483 -29.52 25.42 -22.13
CA VAL A 483 -30.42 24.31 -22.52
C VAL A 483 -30.16 23.91 -24.03
N ILE A 484 -30.24 22.60 -24.35
CA ILE A 484 -30.68 21.88 -25.60
C ILE A 484 -29.84 21.75 -26.91
N GLY A 485 -29.78 20.48 -27.38
CA GLY A 485 -30.02 20.01 -28.77
C GLY A 485 -28.78 19.46 -29.51
N GLY A 486 -28.70 18.26 -30.10
CA GLY A 486 -29.66 17.28 -30.60
C GLY A 486 -29.40 17.03 -32.10
N GLY A 487 -29.02 15.81 -32.53
CA GLY A 487 -28.97 15.45 -33.97
C GLY A 487 -28.15 14.21 -34.33
N ALA A 488 -28.82 13.23 -34.96
CA ALA A 488 -28.33 11.91 -35.39
C ALA A 488 -28.09 11.83 -36.93
N PHE A 489 -27.87 10.61 -37.45
CA PHE A 489 -27.63 10.11 -38.85
C PHE A 489 -26.13 9.91 -39.21
N GLY A 490 -25.64 8.82 -39.81
CA GLY A 490 -26.20 7.56 -40.36
C GLY A 490 -25.36 7.06 -41.58
N GLY A 491 -25.10 5.74 -41.71
CA GLY A 491 -24.61 5.04 -42.93
C GLY A 491 -23.09 4.77 -43.01
N VAL A 492 -22.54 3.54 -42.84
CA VAL A 492 -22.53 2.28 -43.65
C VAL A 492 -21.60 2.28 -44.88
N TYR A 493 -20.71 1.26 -44.95
CA TYR A 493 -19.98 0.57 -46.06
C TYR A 493 -18.49 0.37 -45.69
N ALA A 494 -18.05 -0.83 -45.28
CA ALA A 494 -17.68 -2.04 -46.04
C ALA A 494 -16.19 -2.09 -46.50
N ASP A 495 -15.52 -3.12 -45.99
CA ASP A 495 -14.17 -3.70 -46.22
C ASP A 495 -13.90 -4.08 -47.71
N PRO A 496 -12.79 -4.75 -48.13
CA PRO A 496 -11.57 -5.18 -47.44
C PRO A 496 -10.24 -4.99 -48.23
N ARG A 497 -9.10 -5.26 -47.58
CA ARG A 497 -7.95 -6.00 -48.18
C ARG A 497 -6.86 -6.30 -47.17
N GLY A 498 -6.66 -7.60 -46.93
CA GLY A 498 -5.58 -8.13 -46.12
C GLY A 498 -4.23 -8.14 -46.84
N ARG A 499 -3.15 -8.17 -46.06
CA ARG A 499 -1.84 -8.67 -46.49
C ARG A 499 -1.07 -9.24 -45.30
N THR A 500 -0.59 -10.45 -45.51
CA THR A 500 0.25 -11.31 -44.66
C THR A 500 1.74 -10.93 -44.75
N GLN A 501 2.49 -11.14 -43.65
CA GLN A 501 3.93 -11.50 -43.56
C GLN A 501 4.27 -11.69 -42.05
N THR A 502 4.47 -12.91 -41.52
CA THR A 502 5.65 -13.81 -41.50
C THR A 502 6.84 -13.35 -40.64
N GLY A 503 7.12 -14.15 -39.59
CA GLY A 503 8.46 -14.49 -39.04
C GLY A 503 9.22 -13.38 -38.29
N SER A 504 9.97 -13.62 -37.21
CA SER A 504 10.49 -14.87 -36.67
C SER A 504 10.95 -14.67 -35.22
N THR A 505 10.98 -15.78 -34.50
CA THR A 505 11.61 -16.02 -33.20
C THR A 505 13.14 -15.98 -33.28
N ALA A 506 13.78 -15.66 -32.16
CA ALA A 506 15.17 -16.03 -31.91
C ALA A 506 15.33 -16.44 -30.44
N GLU A 507 15.65 -17.71 -30.25
CA GLU A 507 16.09 -18.34 -29.01
C GLU A 507 17.59 -18.06 -28.76
N THR A 508 18.04 -18.14 -27.50
CA THR A 508 19.40 -18.62 -27.20
C THR A 508 19.45 -19.39 -25.87
N ILE A 509 19.73 -20.69 -26.06
CA ILE A 509 20.24 -21.80 -25.23
C ILE A 509 21.52 -21.42 -24.45
N SER A 510 22.08 -22.06 -23.41
CA SER A 510 21.75 -22.98 -22.29
C SER A 510 23.08 -23.28 -21.54
N SER A 511 23.02 -23.86 -20.33
CA SER A 511 23.99 -24.79 -19.65
C SER A 511 23.95 -24.52 -18.13
N GLY A 512 23.93 -25.46 -17.17
CA GLY A 512 24.00 -26.92 -17.07
C GLY A 512 24.13 -27.28 -15.56
N PRO A 513 23.90 -28.53 -15.10
CA PRO A 513 23.21 -28.82 -13.82
C PRO A 513 24.04 -29.54 -12.73
N ALA A 514 23.50 -29.62 -11.48
CA ALA A 514 23.85 -30.61 -10.46
C ALA A 514 22.74 -30.77 -9.38
N PRO A 515 22.61 -31.93 -8.69
CA PRO A 515 21.32 -32.61 -8.52
C PRO A 515 20.64 -32.42 -7.14
N SER A 516 19.30 -32.54 -7.14
CA SER A 516 18.46 -32.62 -5.94
C SER A 516 17.89 -34.03 -5.79
N SER A 517 18.05 -34.62 -4.60
CA SER A 517 17.50 -35.93 -4.24
C SER A 517 15.98 -35.86 -4.05
N ALA A 518 15.26 -36.69 -4.82
CA ALA A 518 13.82 -36.84 -4.77
C ALA A 518 13.35 -37.66 -3.55
N PHE A 519 12.30 -37.18 -2.87
CA PHE A 519 11.41 -38.02 -2.06
C PHE A 519 10.11 -38.20 -2.84
N THR A 520 9.76 -39.44 -3.10
CA THR A 520 8.56 -39.89 -3.82
C THR A 520 7.36 -39.93 -2.89
N THR A 521 6.27 -39.26 -3.26
CA THR A 521 4.90 -39.55 -2.78
C THR A 521 4.23 -40.55 -3.72
N PRO A 522 3.35 -41.46 -3.23
CA PRO A 522 2.78 -42.50 -4.06
C PRO A 522 1.69 -41.98 -5.01
N ASP A 523 1.63 -42.61 -6.18
CA ASP A 523 0.71 -42.37 -7.29
C ASP A 523 -0.77 -42.44 -6.90
N LEU A 524 -1.54 -41.44 -7.36
CA LEU A 524 -2.97 -41.60 -7.63
C LEU A 524 -3.13 -41.96 -9.11
N GLY A 525 -3.41 -43.23 -9.37
CA GLY A 525 -3.73 -43.74 -10.70
C GLY A 525 -5.06 -43.18 -11.23
N GLY A 526 -5.02 -42.66 -12.45
CA GLY A 526 -6.17 -42.22 -13.22
C GLY A 526 -5.71 -41.47 -14.47
N PHE A 527 -5.60 -42.18 -15.59
CA PHE A 527 -5.14 -41.66 -16.87
C PHE A 527 -5.96 -40.44 -17.32
N GLY A 528 -5.30 -39.29 -17.37
CA GLY A 528 -5.73 -38.09 -18.08
C GLY A 528 -4.48 -37.37 -18.60
N THR A 529 -4.51 -36.92 -19.84
CA THR A 529 -3.52 -36.04 -20.49
C THR A 529 -2.96 -34.99 -19.52
N PRO A 530 -1.68 -34.55 -19.64
CA PRO A 530 -1.14 -33.51 -18.78
C PRO A 530 -1.99 -32.25 -18.94
N THR A 531 -2.90 -32.02 -17.99
CA THR A 531 -3.71 -30.83 -17.96
C THR A 531 -2.73 -29.68 -17.74
N THR A 532 -2.61 -28.80 -18.73
CA THR A 532 -2.00 -27.49 -18.54
C THR A 532 -2.49 -26.93 -17.21
N PRO A 533 -1.59 -26.55 -16.28
CA PRO A 533 -2.01 -26.07 -14.97
C PRO A 533 -3.00 -24.92 -15.17
N THR A 534 -4.16 -25.01 -14.53
CA THR A 534 -5.17 -23.95 -14.61
C THR A 534 -4.48 -22.62 -14.26
N PRO A 535 -4.58 -21.60 -15.13
CA PRO A 535 -3.99 -20.31 -14.85
C PRO A 535 -4.59 -19.75 -13.56
N LEU A 536 -3.79 -18.98 -12.81
CA LEU A 536 -4.28 -18.28 -11.63
C LEU A 536 -5.32 -17.26 -12.07
N THR A 537 -6.54 -17.36 -11.55
CA THR A 537 -7.55 -16.33 -11.72
C THR A 537 -7.22 -15.17 -10.77
N PRO A 538 -6.86 -13.99 -11.29
CA PRO A 538 -6.58 -12.83 -10.44
C PRO A 538 -7.84 -12.35 -9.71
N VAL A 539 -7.63 -11.54 -8.68
CA VAL A 539 -8.68 -10.77 -8.03
C VAL A 539 -9.44 -9.90 -9.03
N VAL A 540 -10.76 -9.80 -8.84
CA VAL A 540 -11.67 -9.01 -9.67
C VAL A 540 -12.45 -8.06 -8.78
N ALA A 541 -12.80 -6.90 -9.31
CA ALA A 541 -13.61 -5.92 -8.60
C ALA A 541 -15.03 -6.45 -8.35
N LEU A 542 -15.52 -6.26 -7.13
CA LEU A 542 -16.91 -6.35 -6.74
C LEU A 542 -17.60 -4.99 -6.95
N ALA A 543 -18.92 -4.94 -6.72
CA ALA A 543 -19.66 -3.68 -6.72
C ALA A 543 -19.01 -2.67 -5.76
N THR A 544 -18.51 -1.57 -6.32
CA THR A 544 -17.74 -0.54 -5.61
C THR A 544 -18.54 0.75 -5.60
N GLY A 545 -18.61 1.44 -4.46
CA GLY A 545 -19.29 2.72 -4.35
C GLY A 545 -18.54 3.83 -5.08
N ASP A 546 -19.26 4.86 -5.53
CA ASP A 546 -18.69 6.01 -6.24
C ASP A 546 -17.61 6.72 -5.43
N ALA A 547 -17.75 6.75 -4.09
CA ALA A 547 -16.81 7.40 -3.20
C ALA A 547 -15.42 6.75 -3.19
N GLU A 548 -15.35 5.44 -3.43
CA GLU A 548 -14.11 4.69 -3.58
C GLU A 548 -13.65 4.66 -5.04
N ALA A 549 -14.58 4.53 -5.99
CA ALA A 549 -14.29 4.52 -7.42
C ALA A 549 -13.61 5.83 -7.87
N GLN A 550 -14.07 6.99 -7.37
CA GLN A 550 -13.42 8.29 -7.63
C GLN A 550 -11.96 8.34 -7.17
N LEU A 551 -11.60 7.57 -6.13
CA LEU A 551 -10.22 7.47 -5.61
C LEU A 551 -9.39 6.44 -6.38
N GLY A 552 -9.96 5.79 -7.41
CA GLY A 552 -9.32 4.71 -8.14
C GLY A 552 -9.16 3.44 -7.31
N LEU A 553 -10.04 3.21 -6.34
CA LEU A 553 -10.11 2.00 -5.53
C LEU A 553 -11.27 1.12 -6.01
N ALA A 554 -11.09 -0.19 -5.92
CA ALA A 554 -12.13 -1.18 -6.19
C ALA A 554 -12.25 -2.14 -5.01
N LYS A 555 -13.48 -2.40 -4.56
CA LYS A 555 -13.75 -3.40 -3.54
C LYS A 555 -13.48 -4.79 -4.12
N VAL A 556 -12.79 -5.64 -3.40
CA VAL A 556 -12.43 -7.00 -3.86
C VAL A 556 -12.88 -8.10 -2.91
N ALA A 557 -13.16 -7.75 -1.65
CA ALA A 557 -13.73 -8.65 -0.66
C ALA A 557 -14.63 -7.88 0.30
N ASP A 558 -15.74 -8.52 0.68
CA ASP A 558 -16.54 -8.12 1.84
C ASP A 558 -16.07 -8.92 3.06
N SER A 559 -16.32 -8.39 4.25
CA SER A 559 -16.09 -9.14 5.49
C SER A 559 -17.23 -10.11 5.74
N ASP A 560 -16.93 -11.38 5.99
CA ASP A 560 -17.89 -12.33 6.53
C ASP A 560 -17.81 -12.36 8.07
N PHE A 561 -18.90 -12.02 8.73
CA PHE A 561 -18.95 -11.93 10.19
C PHE A 561 -18.82 -13.31 10.86
N ASP A 562 -19.36 -14.37 10.25
CA ASP A 562 -19.24 -15.72 10.81
C ASP A 562 -17.80 -16.22 10.73
N SER A 563 -17.14 -15.97 9.59
CA SER A 563 -15.70 -16.21 9.43
C SER A 563 -14.86 -15.37 10.40
N PHE A 564 -15.22 -14.09 10.62
CA PHE A 564 -14.57 -13.26 11.63
C PHE A 564 -14.69 -13.85 13.04
N MET A 565 -15.86 -14.34 13.43
CA MET A 565 -16.10 -14.97 14.73
C MET A 565 -15.28 -16.27 14.87
N ALA A 566 -15.14 -17.05 13.79
CA ALA A 566 -14.25 -18.21 13.75
C ALA A 566 -12.80 -17.80 13.99
N TYR A 567 -12.32 -16.72 13.34
CA TYR A 567 -10.96 -16.20 13.59
C TYR A 567 -10.78 -15.66 15.00
N ALA A 568 -11.76 -14.91 15.52
CA ALA A 568 -11.74 -14.39 16.88
C ALA A 568 -11.56 -15.51 17.92
N SER A 569 -12.15 -16.68 17.67
CA SER A 569 -12.05 -17.84 18.56
C SER A 569 -10.64 -18.46 18.64
N ILE A 570 -9.82 -18.34 17.59
CA ILE A 570 -8.49 -18.94 17.55
C ILE A 570 -7.37 -17.96 17.93
N VAL A 571 -7.64 -16.65 18.06
CA VAL A 571 -6.66 -15.63 18.46
C VAL A 571 -6.00 -15.93 19.82
N PRO A 572 -6.73 -16.35 20.88
CA PRO A 572 -6.09 -16.68 22.16
C PRO A 572 -5.07 -17.81 22.04
N GLU A 573 -5.41 -18.88 21.32
CA GLU A 573 -4.50 -20.01 21.13
C GLU A 573 -3.32 -19.65 20.25
N TYR A 574 -3.54 -18.89 19.17
CA TYR A 574 -2.47 -18.32 18.35
C TYR A 574 -1.45 -17.54 19.22
N ALA A 575 -1.93 -16.63 20.08
CA ALA A 575 -1.07 -15.80 20.91
C ALA A 575 -0.31 -16.62 21.97
N ARG A 576 -0.95 -17.65 22.54
CA ARG A 576 -0.32 -18.60 23.46
C ARG A 576 0.84 -19.34 22.78
N LEU A 577 0.60 -19.88 21.58
CA LEU A 577 1.59 -20.63 20.80
C LEU A 577 2.73 -19.73 20.32
N GLU A 578 2.43 -18.53 19.81
CA GLU A 578 3.45 -17.54 19.43
C GLU A 578 4.34 -17.19 20.63
N THR A 579 3.74 -17.05 21.82
CA THR A 579 4.50 -16.79 23.07
C THR A 579 5.43 -17.95 23.43
N MET A 580 5.02 -19.21 23.22
CA MET A 580 5.90 -20.38 23.43
C MET A 580 7.09 -20.34 22.47
N VAL A 581 6.85 -20.02 21.21
CA VAL A 581 7.90 -19.87 20.18
C VAL A 581 8.85 -18.73 20.53
N VAL A 582 8.34 -17.56 20.92
CA VAL A 582 9.13 -16.39 21.36
C VAL A 582 10.01 -16.71 22.57
N LYS A 583 9.49 -17.47 23.53
CA LYS A 583 10.21 -17.86 24.75
C LYS A 583 11.19 -19.03 24.53
N GLY A 584 11.17 -19.67 23.36
CA GLY A 584 12.00 -20.85 23.09
C GLY A 584 11.64 -22.07 23.93
N ILE A 585 10.37 -22.20 24.32
CA ILE A 585 9.87 -23.31 25.15
C ILE A 585 9.71 -24.60 24.31
N VAL A 586 9.68 -24.47 22.97
CA VAL A 586 9.32 -25.54 22.03
C VAL A 586 10.30 -25.71 20.89
#